data_AF-A0A4V4HGE7-F1
#
_entry.id   AF-A0A4V4HGE7-F1
#
_cell.length_a   1.000
_cell.length_b   1.000
_cell.length_c   1.000
_cell.angle_alpha   90.00
_cell.angle_beta   90.00
_cell.angle_gamma   90.00
#
_symmetry.space_group_name_H-M   'P 1'
#
loop_
_entity.id
_entity.type
_entity.pdbx_description
1 polymer ?
#
loop_
_entity_poly.entity_id
_entity_poly.type
_entity_poly.pdbx_seq_one_letter_code
_entity_poly.pdbx_strand_id
1 'polypeptide(L)'
;MDGWKTLQSSLGNLNLGQSANKFAKGFQSSVQATKERLGQVAPDEITELPQEYKDLEARVDALRNAHLAVLKITKAYDSEAYDYPVQIQESISELSTSIGAGITNFAATNFKGTSLPTPSPVTPAPAQHKTLPHALGRAATQAAKTIQDSPAGQDNKLGKALALYASSYDTIAAARTEHDVAIKENFLLPWQQTLNTSINVAMKARQAVRVSRLELDAAKQTLKNANPSRQEQARLEVENAEDDLVQKTEVAITLMKTVLENPEPLKNINELVKAQLNYLSVAAEALNTVQDEIEELSVAAEGEYRKSRDH
;
A
#
# COMPACT_ATOMS: atom_id res chain seq x y z
N MET A 1 51.57 -6.01 14.71
CA MET A 1 51.12 -7.42 14.56
C MET A 1 49.89 -7.65 15.46
N ASP A 2 48.99 -6.67 15.54
CA ASP A 2 48.05 -6.56 16.67
C ASP A 2 46.56 -6.63 16.25
N GLY A 3 46.28 -6.67 14.94
CA GLY A 3 44.93 -6.88 14.39
C GLY A 3 44.52 -8.36 14.30
N TRP A 4 45.48 -9.30 14.29
CA TRP A 4 45.18 -10.74 14.24
C TRP A 4 44.85 -11.33 15.63
N LYS A 5 45.38 -10.76 16.71
CA LYS A 5 45.05 -11.19 18.08
C LYS A 5 43.64 -10.76 18.51
N THR A 6 43.11 -9.68 17.95
CA THR A 6 41.77 -9.15 18.27
C THR A 6 40.63 -9.88 17.57
N LEU A 7 40.89 -10.55 16.43
CA LEU A 7 39.93 -11.44 15.79
C LEU A 7 39.86 -12.83 16.44
N GLN A 8 40.97 -13.30 17.03
CA GLN A 8 40.98 -14.56 17.78
C GLN A 8 40.31 -14.43 19.16
N SER A 9 40.32 -13.24 19.77
CA SER A 9 39.65 -13.00 21.05
C SER A 9 38.15 -12.72 20.95
N SER A 10 37.63 -12.31 19.78
CA SER A 10 36.19 -12.09 19.56
C SER A 10 35.42 -13.37 19.19
N LEU A 11 36.12 -14.42 18.74
CA LEU A 11 35.55 -15.75 18.50
C LEU A 11 35.55 -16.66 19.75
N GLY A 12 36.32 -16.30 20.78
CA GLY A 12 36.47 -17.10 22.01
C GLY A 12 35.40 -16.86 23.09
N ASN A 13 34.48 -15.92 22.89
CA ASN A 13 33.47 -15.54 23.89
C ASN A 13 32.01 -15.71 23.41
N LEU A 14 31.80 -16.39 22.29
CA LEU A 14 30.47 -16.87 21.92
C LEU A 14 30.15 -18.08 22.80
N ASN A 15 29.06 -17.97 23.56
CA ASN A 15 28.49 -19.02 24.41
C ASN A 15 28.05 -20.22 23.54
N LEU A 16 29.03 -21.03 23.10
CA LEU A 16 28.90 -22.13 22.16
C LEU A 16 27.95 -23.21 22.68
N GLY A 17 27.82 -23.34 24.00
CA GLY A 17 26.87 -24.24 24.64
C GLY A 17 25.40 -23.81 24.45
N GLN A 18 25.08 -22.51 24.55
CA GLN A 18 23.72 -22.02 24.34
C GLN A 18 23.32 -21.96 22.86
N SER A 19 24.26 -21.65 21.96
CA SER A 19 24.01 -21.65 20.52
C SER A 19 23.93 -23.07 19.94
N ALA A 20 24.75 -24.02 20.42
CA ALA A 20 24.64 -25.42 20.04
C ALA A 20 23.32 -26.06 20.52
N ASN A 21 22.86 -25.73 21.73
CA ASN A 21 21.60 -26.25 22.25
C ASN A 21 20.38 -25.68 21.50
N LYS A 22 20.42 -24.39 21.10
CA LYS A 22 19.40 -23.77 20.23
C LYS A 22 19.42 -24.34 18.81
N PHE A 23 20.60 -24.61 18.26
CA PHE A 23 20.74 -25.22 16.93
C PHE A 23 20.26 -26.68 16.91
N ALA A 24 20.59 -27.47 17.95
CA ALA A 24 20.14 -28.84 18.11
C ALA A 24 18.60 -28.95 18.27
N LYS A 25 18.00 -28.08 19.10
CA LYS A 25 16.54 -27.97 19.23
C LYS A 25 15.87 -27.55 17.92
N GLY A 26 16.46 -26.61 17.18
CA GLY A 26 15.99 -26.20 15.86
C GLY A 26 16.05 -27.33 14.81
N PHE A 27 17.07 -28.18 14.87
CA PHE A 27 17.20 -29.33 13.97
C PHE A 27 16.18 -30.43 14.31
N GLN A 28 16.02 -30.79 15.59
CA GLN A 28 15.05 -31.82 16.02
C GLN A 28 13.60 -31.43 15.70
N SER A 29 13.22 -30.17 15.95
CA SER A 29 11.89 -29.66 15.61
C SER A 29 11.65 -29.64 14.08
N SER A 30 12.68 -29.35 13.28
CA SER A 30 12.59 -29.42 11.81
C SER A 30 12.39 -30.85 11.28
N VAL A 31 13.02 -31.84 11.92
CA VAL A 31 12.86 -33.26 11.60
C VAL A 31 11.46 -33.74 11.95
N GLN A 32 10.92 -33.32 13.10
CA GLN A 32 9.56 -33.64 13.50
C GLN A 32 8.52 -33.02 12.56
N ALA A 33 8.66 -31.74 12.19
CA ALA A 33 7.79 -31.09 11.21
C ALA A 33 7.79 -31.80 9.85
N THR A 34 8.93 -32.37 9.46
CA THR A 34 9.07 -33.16 8.21
C THR A 34 8.38 -34.52 8.35
N LYS A 35 8.53 -35.21 9.48
CA LYS A 35 7.86 -36.50 9.74
C LYS A 35 6.34 -36.37 9.79
N GLU A 36 5.81 -35.32 10.40
CA GLU A 36 4.37 -35.04 10.42
C GLU A 36 3.83 -34.77 9.02
N ARG A 37 4.56 -33.98 8.21
CA ARG A 37 4.16 -33.67 6.83
C ARG A 37 4.21 -34.90 5.89
N LEU A 38 5.05 -35.89 6.20
CA LEU A 38 5.13 -37.17 5.48
C LEU A 38 4.18 -38.25 6.05
N GLY A 39 3.39 -37.94 7.09
CA GLY A 39 2.45 -38.89 7.70
C GLY A 39 3.11 -40.04 8.45
N GLN A 40 4.36 -39.88 8.88
CA GLN A 40 5.14 -40.90 9.61
C GLN A 40 4.95 -40.84 11.13
N VAL A 41 4.08 -39.96 11.63
CA VAL A 41 3.74 -39.80 13.05
C VAL A 41 2.26 -40.15 13.23
N ALA A 42 1.93 -41.00 14.20
CA ALA A 42 0.54 -41.34 14.50
C ALA A 42 -0.22 -40.08 14.96
N PRO A 43 -1.50 -39.89 14.58
CA PRO A 43 -2.31 -38.74 14.98
C PRO A 43 -2.35 -38.56 16.51
N ASP A 44 -2.28 -39.66 17.25
CA ASP A 44 -2.29 -39.72 18.71
C ASP A 44 -0.98 -39.24 19.37
N GLU A 45 0.12 -39.16 18.60
CA GLU A 45 1.40 -38.59 19.05
C GLU A 45 1.52 -37.08 18.75
N ILE A 46 0.51 -36.49 18.09
CA ILE A 46 0.44 -35.07 17.77
C ILE A 46 -0.21 -34.35 18.95
N THR A 47 0.51 -33.45 19.62
CA THR A 47 -0.12 -32.61 20.65
C THR A 47 -1.21 -31.73 20.01
N GLU A 48 -2.45 -31.88 20.46
CA GLU A 48 -3.59 -31.09 19.98
C GLU A 48 -3.69 -29.75 20.71
N LEU A 49 -3.96 -28.68 19.96
CA LEU A 49 -4.26 -27.37 20.51
C LEU A 49 -5.77 -27.24 20.81
N PRO A 50 -6.16 -26.45 21.83
CA PRO A 50 -7.56 -26.23 22.18
C PRO A 50 -8.39 -25.70 21.00
N GLN A 51 -9.67 -26.05 20.94
CA GLN A 51 -10.54 -25.60 19.85
C GLN A 51 -10.68 -24.07 19.79
N GLU A 52 -10.81 -23.40 20.94
CA GLU A 52 -10.87 -21.93 21.02
C GLU A 52 -9.63 -21.28 20.37
N TYR A 53 -8.45 -21.88 20.54
CA TYR A 53 -7.22 -21.40 19.91
C TYR A 53 -7.31 -21.50 18.38
N LYS A 54 -7.70 -22.67 17.85
CA LYS A 54 -7.83 -22.92 16.41
C LYS A 54 -8.86 -21.97 15.77
N ASP A 55 -9.96 -21.69 16.47
CA ASP A 55 -10.98 -20.75 15.99
C ASP A 55 -10.44 -19.31 15.93
N LEU A 56 -9.64 -18.89 16.93
CA LEU A 56 -8.97 -17.59 16.91
C LEU A 56 -7.97 -17.50 15.76
N GLU A 57 -7.19 -18.55 15.50
CA GLU A 57 -6.26 -18.61 14.37
C GLU A 57 -6.98 -18.38 13.04
N ALA A 58 -8.07 -19.11 12.81
CA ALA A 58 -8.86 -18.99 11.59
C ALA A 58 -9.44 -17.58 11.41
N ARG A 59 -9.92 -16.96 12.50
CA ARG A 59 -10.43 -15.58 12.48
C ARG A 59 -9.33 -14.56 12.18
N VAL A 60 -8.14 -14.72 12.76
CA VAL A 60 -6.98 -13.83 12.48
C VAL A 60 -6.49 -14.00 11.05
N ASP A 61 -6.47 -15.23 10.51
CA ASP A 61 -6.14 -15.47 9.11
C ASP A 61 -7.14 -14.82 8.16
N ALA A 62 -8.43 -14.95 8.45
CA ALA A 62 -9.49 -14.28 7.69
C ALA A 62 -9.30 -12.75 7.73
N LEU A 63 -9.04 -12.17 8.90
CA LEU A 63 -8.80 -10.73 9.06
C LEU A 63 -7.57 -10.27 8.25
N ARG A 64 -6.47 -11.02 8.31
CA ARG A 64 -5.25 -10.72 7.55
C ARG A 64 -5.50 -10.78 6.05
N ASN A 65 -6.21 -11.81 5.59
CA ASN A 65 -6.54 -11.97 4.18
C ASN A 65 -7.46 -10.85 3.69
N ALA A 66 -8.43 -10.42 4.49
CA ALA A 66 -9.27 -9.26 4.19
C ALA A 66 -8.42 -7.98 4.05
N HIS A 67 -7.47 -7.74 4.96
CA HIS A 67 -6.55 -6.61 4.87
C HIS A 67 -5.73 -6.61 3.58
N LEU A 68 -5.15 -7.77 3.23
CA LEU A 68 -4.35 -7.91 2.01
C LEU A 68 -5.19 -7.74 0.74
N ALA A 69 -6.42 -8.28 0.72
CA ALA A 69 -7.30 -8.21 -0.43
C ALA A 69 -7.70 -6.77 -0.77
N VAL A 70 -8.09 -5.98 0.24
CA VAL A 70 -8.42 -4.56 0.04
C VAL A 70 -7.16 -3.76 -0.35
N LEU A 71 -6.06 -3.95 0.40
CA LEU A 71 -4.81 -3.23 0.17
C LEU A 71 -4.26 -3.45 -1.25
N LYS A 72 -4.42 -4.65 -1.81
CA LYS A 72 -3.95 -4.99 -3.16
C LYS A 72 -4.47 -4.01 -4.22
N ILE A 73 -5.73 -3.58 -4.10
CA ILE A 73 -6.36 -2.68 -5.07
C ILE A 73 -6.10 -1.23 -4.69
N THR A 74 -6.34 -0.89 -3.41
CA THR A 74 -6.24 0.50 -2.96
C THR A 74 -4.81 1.03 -2.98
N LYS A 75 -3.79 0.16 -3.00
CA LYS A 75 -2.40 0.59 -3.21
C LYS A 75 -2.19 1.34 -4.53
N ALA A 76 -3.10 1.22 -5.50
CA ALA A 76 -3.08 2.05 -6.71
C ALA A 76 -3.04 3.55 -6.38
N TYR A 77 -3.75 4.00 -5.33
CA TYR A 77 -3.75 5.40 -4.90
C TYR A 77 -2.37 5.92 -4.51
N ASP A 78 -1.39 5.06 -4.20
CA ASP A 78 -0.02 5.44 -3.87
C ASP A 78 0.70 6.11 -5.06
N SER A 79 0.39 5.66 -6.28
CA SER A 79 0.79 6.33 -7.51
C SER A 79 -0.22 7.40 -7.85
N GLU A 80 0.21 8.59 -8.26
CA GLU A 80 -0.72 9.61 -8.77
C GLU A 80 -1.28 9.24 -10.16
N ALA A 81 -0.48 8.57 -10.99
CA ALA A 81 -0.80 8.28 -12.39
C ALA A 81 -1.62 7.00 -12.62
N TYR A 82 -2.28 6.48 -11.59
CA TYR A 82 -2.99 5.19 -11.67
C TYR A 82 -4.19 5.19 -12.62
N ASP A 83 -4.81 6.35 -12.85
CA ASP A 83 -5.91 6.52 -13.81
C ASP A 83 -5.47 7.23 -15.08
N TYR A 84 -4.18 7.55 -15.21
CA TYR A 84 -3.67 8.28 -16.35
C TYR A 84 -3.65 7.39 -17.60
N PRO A 85 -4.15 7.85 -18.77
CA PRO A 85 -4.12 7.04 -19.98
C PRO A 85 -2.68 6.71 -20.42
N VAL A 86 -2.33 5.42 -20.42
CA VAL A 86 -0.97 4.95 -20.73
C VAL A 86 -0.63 4.99 -22.22
N GLN A 87 -1.64 5.13 -23.09
CA GLN A 87 -1.48 5.19 -24.54
C GLN A 87 -1.22 6.61 -25.07
N ILE A 88 -1.35 7.64 -24.24
CA ILE A 88 -1.18 9.03 -24.67
C ILE A 88 0.31 9.39 -24.63
N GLN A 89 0.89 9.64 -25.81
CA GLN A 89 2.14 10.40 -25.90
C GLN A 89 1.80 11.87 -25.65
N GLU A 90 2.15 12.39 -24.47
CA GLU A 90 2.03 13.83 -24.19
C GLU A 90 2.86 14.60 -25.23
N SER A 91 2.26 15.60 -25.88
CA SER A 91 2.95 16.42 -26.87
C SER A 91 4.15 17.10 -26.20
N ILE A 92 5.34 16.96 -26.79
CA ILE A 92 6.61 17.52 -26.27
C ILE A 92 6.50 19.05 -26.07
N SER A 93 5.61 19.73 -26.80
CA SER A 93 5.29 21.15 -26.57
C SER A 93 4.80 21.45 -25.15
N GLU A 94 4.00 20.57 -24.55
CA GLU A 94 3.48 20.71 -23.18
C GLU A 94 4.57 20.44 -22.13
N LEU A 95 5.42 19.43 -22.37
CA LEU A 95 6.55 19.06 -21.50
C LEU A 95 7.75 20.03 -21.59
N SER A 96 7.92 20.73 -22.71
CA SER A 96 9.08 21.58 -23.00
C SER A 96 9.17 22.84 -22.11
N THR A 97 8.04 23.29 -21.56
CA THR A 97 7.98 24.51 -20.75
C THR A 97 8.71 24.36 -19.40
N SER A 98 8.68 23.18 -18.78
CA SER A 98 9.42 22.92 -17.53
C SER A 98 10.93 22.67 -17.73
N ILE A 99 11.35 22.01 -18.83
CA ILE A 99 12.77 21.73 -19.10
C ILE A 99 13.50 23.01 -19.54
N GLY A 100 12.87 23.84 -20.39
CA GLY A 100 13.40 25.12 -20.81
C GLY A 100 13.64 26.08 -19.64
N ALA A 101 12.75 26.08 -18.64
CA ALA A 101 12.92 26.85 -17.42
C ALA A 101 14.11 26.39 -16.55
N GLY A 102 14.35 25.06 -16.46
CA GLY A 102 15.49 24.50 -15.73
C GLY A 102 16.85 24.90 -16.32
N ILE A 103 16.98 24.84 -17.66
CA ILE A 103 18.19 25.27 -18.37
C ILE A 103 18.37 26.79 -18.32
N THR A 104 17.27 27.54 -18.45
CA THR A 104 17.29 29.01 -18.38
C THR A 104 17.66 29.49 -16.98
N ASN A 105 17.14 28.87 -15.92
CA ASN A 105 17.51 29.20 -14.54
C ASN A 105 18.94 28.76 -14.20
N PHE A 106 19.41 27.62 -14.71
CA PHE A 106 20.81 27.22 -14.60
C PHE A 106 21.74 28.23 -15.28
N ALA A 107 21.42 28.66 -16.51
CA ALA A 107 22.17 29.69 -17.23
C ALA A 107 22.11 31.06 -16.51
N ALA A 108 20.93 31.46 -16.01
CA ALA A 108 20.75 32.70 -15.27
C ALA A 108 21.55 32.74 -13.95
N THR A 109 21.72 31.59 -13.30
CA THR A 109 22.45 31.47 -12.03
C THR A 109 23.97 31.38 -12.26
N ASN A 110 24.42 30.62 -13.26
CA ASN A 110 25.85 30.39 -13.53
C ASN A 110 26.50 31.50 -14.39
N PHE A 111 25.75 32.27 -15.17
CA PHE A 111 26.26 33.42 -15.91
C PHE A 111 26.09 34.75 -15.18
N LYS A 112 25.64 34.72 -13.91
CA LYS A 112 25.56 35.91 -13.06
C LYS A 112 26.98 36.38 -12.71
N GLY A 113 27.40 37.50 -13.30
CA GLY A 113 28.73 38.10 -13.08
C GLY A 113 29.80 37.71 -14.10
N THR A 114 29.43 37.02 -15.18
CA THR A 114 30.31 36.81 -16.35
C THR A 114 30.00 37.84 -17.45
N SER A 115 30.91 38.02 -18.42
CA SER A 115 30.71 38.94 -19.57
C SER A 115 29.76 38.39 -20.64
N LEU A 116 29.05 37.31 -20.35
CA LEU A 116 28.10 36.65 -21.26
C LEU A 116 26.66 37.13 -20.99
N PRO A 117 25.79 37.17 -22.02
CA PRO A 117 24.39 37.55 -21.85
C PRO A 117 23.68 36.62 -20.86
N THR A 118 23.23 37.17 -19.72
CA THR A 118 22.53 36.42 -18.68
C THR A 118 21.02 36.43 -18.98
N PRO A 119 20.37 35.30 -19.27
CA PRO A 119 18.91 35.26 -19.42
C PRO A 119 18.23 35.53 -18.08
N SER A 120 17.02 36.11 -18.11
CA SER A 120 16.24 36.35 -16.89
C SER A 120 15.73 35.03 -16.32
N PRO A 121 15.76 34.82 -14.99
CA PRO A 121 15.16 33.64 -14.37
C PRO A 121 13.67 33.55 -14.72
N VAL A 122 13.23 32.37 -15.15
CA VAL A 122 11.82 32.08 -15.42
C VAL A 122 11.30 31.18 -14.31
N THR A 123 10.17 31.53 -13.71
CA THR A 123 9.53 30.68 -12.69
C THR A 123 9.23 29.31 -13.32
N PRO A 124 9.73 28.19 -12.77
CA PRO A 124 9.35 26.88 -13.26
C PRO A 124 7.84 26.75 -13.22
N ALA A 125 7.22 26.38 -14.34
CA ALA A 125 5.81 26.03 -14.32
C ALA A 125 5.59 24.93 -13.26
N PRO A 126 4.51 25.03 -12.45
CA PRO A 126 4.23 24.02 -11.43
C PRO A 126 4.23 22.63 -12.07
N ALA A 127 4.83 21.66 -11.36
CA ALA A 127 4.88 20.28 -11.83
C ALA A 127 3.45 19.82 -12.12
N GLN A 128 3.20 19.43 -13.38
CA GLN A 128 1.85 19.08 -13.80
C GLN A 128 1.42 17.76 -13.17
N HIS A 129 0.26 17.78 -12.56
CA HIS A 129 -0.40 16.58 -12.07
C HIS A 129 -0.77 15.65 -13.23
N LYS A 130 -0.50 14.36 -13.02
CA LYS A 130 -0.71 13.30 -14.00
C LYS A 130 -1.89 12.43 -13.59
N THR A 131 -3.07 13.04 -13.58
CA THR A 131 -4.34 12.33 -13.36
C THR A 131 -5.28 12.53 -14.54
N LEU A 132 -6.24 11.63 -14.72
CA LEU A 132 -7.21 11.72 -15.82
C LEU A 132 -7.99 13.05 -15.83
N PRO A 133 -8.49 13.59 -14.68
CA PRO A 133 -9.18 14.87 -14.70
C PRO A 133 -8.31 16.02 -15.22
N HIS A 134 -7.03 16.07 -14.83
CA HIS A 134 -6.10 17.08 -15.34
C HIS A 134 -5.87 16.91 -16.85
N ALA A 135 -5.75 15.69 -17.36
CA ALA A 135 -5.61 15.44 -18.79
C ALA A 135 -6.84 15.91 -19.59
N LEU A 136 -8.04 15.63 -19.09
CA LEU A 136 -9.29 16.05 -19.72
C LEU A 136 -9.45 17.57 -19.73
N GLY A 137 -9.15 18.24 -18.62
CA GLY A 137 -9.16 19.70 -18.53
C GLY A 137 -8.17 20.35 -19.50
N ARG A 138 -6.93 19.84 -19.57
CA ARG A 138 -5.91 20.32 -20.52
C ARG A 138 -6.33 20.12 -21.97
N ALA A 139 -6.81 18.94 -22.33
CA ALA A 139 -7.24 18.63 -23.69
C ALA A 139 -8.41 19.52 -24.13
N ALA A 140 -9.40 19.73 -23.25
CA ALA A 140 -10.53 20.60 -23.53
C ALA A 140 -10.13 22.08 -23.66
N THR A 141 -9.23 22.56 -22.78
CA THR A 141 -8.67 23.91 -22.87
C THR A 141 -7.96 24.13 -24.19
N GLN A 142 -7.10 23.18 -24.60
CA GLN A 142 -6.37 23.27 -25.85
C GLN A 142 -7.32 23.23 -27.06
N ALA A 143 -8.34 22.37 -27.04
CA ALA A 143 -9.34 22.29 -28.10
C ALA A 143 -10.17 23.58 -28.21
N ALA A 144 -10.62 24.15 -27.09
CA ALA A 144 -11.33 25.42 -27.04
C ALA A 144 -10.47 26.54 -27.66
N LYS A 145 -9.20 26.62 -27.28
CA LYS A 145 -8.26 27.60 -27.81
C LYS A 145 -8.04 27.43 -29.32
N THR A 146 -7.84 26.20 -29.80
CA THR A 146 -7.68 25.92 -31.23
C THR A 146 -8.90 26.38 -32.05
N ILE A 147 -10.11 26.23 -31.51
CA ILE A 147 -11.33 26.75 -32.16
C ILE A 147 -11.37 28.27 -32.11
N GLN A 148 -11.06 28.89 -30.97
CA GLN A 148 -11.06 30.35 -30.81
C GLN A 148 -10.05 31.06 -31.72
N ASP A 149 -8.88 30.45 -31.92
CA ASP A 149 -7.81 30.96 -32.79
C ASP A 149 -8.15 30.81 -34.30
N SER A 150 -9.23 30.09 -34.64
CA SER A 150 -9.68 29.93 -36.03
C SER A 150 -10.47 31.15 -36.53
N PRO A 151 -10.50 31.43 -37.87
CA PRO A 151 -11.30 32.50 -38.43
C PRO A 151 -12.79 32.35 -38.07
N ALA A 152 -13.42 33.41 -37.55
CA ALA A 152 -14.79 33.41 -37.01
C ALA A 152 -15.02 32.45 -35.82
N GLY A 153 -13.96 32.03 -35.12
CA GLY A 153 -14.01 31.07 -34.03
C GLY A 153 -14.49 31.60 -32.67
N GLN A 154 -14.48 32.92 -32.45
CA GLN A 154 -14.78 33.51 -31.13
C GLN A 154 -16.20 33.23 -30.62
N ASP A 155 -17.18 33.11 -31.53
CA ASP A 155 -18.58 32.82 -31.19
C ASP A 155 -18.97 31.35 -31.40
N ASN A 156 -18.00 30.48 -31.64
CA ASN A 156 -18.25 29.08 -31.87
C ASN A 156 -18.79 28.38 -30.60
N LYS A 157 -20.00 27.82 -30.69
CA LYS A 157 -20.68 27.15 -29.58
C LYS A 157 -19.90 25.95 -29.02
N LEU A 158 -19.23 25.18 -29.87
CA LEU A 158 -18.37 24.07 -29.43
C LEU A 158 -17.15 24.59 -28.66
N GLY A 159 -16.54 25.69 -29.12
CA GLY A 159 -15.45 26.35 -28.38
C GLY A 159 -15.89 26.82 -26.99
N LYS A 160 -17.10 27.40 -26.87
CA LYS A 160 -17.70 27.80 -25.58
C LYS A 160 -18.00 26.59 -24.68
N ALA A 161 -18.60 25.53 -25.23
CA ALA A 161 -18.89 24.30 -24.49
C ALA A 161 -17.61 23.60 -23.98
N LEU A 162 -16.55 23.56 -24.79
CA LEU A 162 -15.25 23.01 -24.39
C LEU A 162 -14.58 23.83 -23.28
N ALA A 163 -14.74 25.15 -23.28
CA ALA A 163 -14.23 26.01 -22.21
C ALA A 163 -15.00 25.79 -20.89
N LEU A 164 -16.33 25.64 -20.93
CA LEU A 164 -17.14 25.28 -19.76
C LEU A 164 -16.81 23.90 -19.23
N TYR A 165 -16.65 22.91 -20.12
CA TYR A 165 -16.22 21.58 -19.73
C TYR A 165 -14.83 21.61 -19.06
N ALA A 166 -13.87 22.34 -19.63
CA ALA A 166 -12.54 22.50 -19.04
C ALA A 166 -12.58 23.10 -17.62
N SER A 167 -13.39 24.15 -17.40
CA SER A 167 -13.48 24.79 -16.08
C SER A 167 -14.08 23.87 -15.01
N SER A 168 -15.06 23.03 -15.37
CA SER A 168 -15.57 22.00 -14.45
C SER A 168 -14.46 21.00 -14.07
N TYR A 169 -13.63 20.62 -15.03
CA TYR A 169 -12.54 19.67 -14.82
C TYR A 169 -11.36 20.24 -14.04
N ASP A 170 -11.14 21.56 -14.02
CA ASP A 170 -10.18 22.20 -13.11
C ASP A 170 -10.58 21.98 -11.63
N THR A 171 -11.89 22.07 -11.35
CA THR A 171 -12.45 21.82 -10.01
C THR A 171 -12.34 20.35 -9.62
N ILE A 172 -12.71 19.45 -10.54
CA ILE A 172 -12.60 17.99 -10.34
C ILE A 172 -11.14 17.57 -10.15
N ALA A 173 -10.23 18.17 -10.90
CA ALA A 173 -8.80 17.93 -10.83
C ALA A 173 -8.19 18.32 -9.48
N ALA A 174 -8.57 19.48 -8.94
CA ALA A 174 -8.19 19.89 -7.58
C ALA A 174 -8.76 18.93 -6.51
N ALA A 175 -10.04 18.60 -6.60
CA ALA A 175 -10.66 17.64 -5.67
C ALA A 175 -9.99 16.26 -5.74
N ARG A 176 -9.46 15.87 -6.91
CA ARG A 176 -8.78 14.59 -7.10
C ARG A 176 -7.44 14.52 -6.36
N THR A 177 -6.67 15.60 -6.32
CA THR A 177 -5.39 15.59 -5.58
C THR A 177 -5.64 15.51 -4.08
N GLU A 178 -6.64 16.24 -3.58
CA GLU A 178 -7.07 16.15 -2.17
C GLU A 178 -7.58 14.76 -1.80
N HIS A 179 -8.38 14.15 -2.67
CA HIS A 179 -8.87 12.78 -2.51
C HIS A 179 -7.73 11.77 -2.37
N ASP A 180 -6.76 11.81 -3.29
CA ASP A 180 -5.66 10.86 -3.29
C ASP A 180 -4.76 11.06 -2.05
N VAL A 181 -4.52 12.30 -1.62
CA VAL A 181 -3.82 12.61 -0.36
C VAL A 181 -4.59 12.07 0.85
N ALA A 182 -5.89 12.34 0.94
CA ALA A 182 -6.73 11.89 2.05
C ALA A 182 -6.75 10.36 2.17
N ILE A 183 -6.83 9.63 1.05
CA ILE A 183 -6.77 8.17 1.05
C ILE A 183 -5.39 7.66 1.47
N LYS A 184 -4.30 8.27 0.97
CA LYS A 184 -2.94 7.88 1.36
C LYS A 184 -2.72 8.00 2.86
N GLU A 185 -3.07 9.16 3.41
CA GLU A 185 -2.76 9.51 4.80
C GLU A 185 -3.71 8.82 5.79
N ASN A 186 -5.02 8.83 5.52
CA ASN A 186 -6.02 8.40 6.50
C ASN A 186 -6.50 6.96 6.32
N PHE A 187 -6.22 6.34 5.17
CA PHE A 187 -6.57 4.94 4.93
C PHE A 187 -5.34 4.06 4.69
N LEU A 188 -4.54 4.32 3.66
CA LEU A 188 -3.47 3.40 3.25
C LEU A 188 -2.40 3.23 4.33
N LEU A 189 -1.90 4.33 4.89
CA LEU A 189 -0.86 4.29 5.91
C LEU A 189 -1.35 3.57 7.19
N PRO A 190 -2.48 3.92 7.81
CA PRO A 190 -3.00 3.20 8.99
C PRO A 190 -3.35 1.73 8.71
N TRP A 191 -3.88 1.41 7.52
CA TRP A 191 -4.20 0.04 7.13
C TRP A 191 -2.96 -0.83 7.00
N GLN A 192 -1.91 -0.31 6.36
CA GLN A 192 -0.60 -0.97 6.28
C GLN A 192 0.06 -1.10 7.66
N GLN A 193 -0.05 -0.08 8.50
CA GLN A 193 0.47 -0.12 9.87
C GLN A 193 -0.19 -1.25 10.67
N THR A 194 -1.51 -1.38 10.61
CA THR A 194 -2.25 -2.47 11.29
C THR A 194 -1.79 -3.85 10.82
N LEU A 195 -1.57 -4.01 9.51
CA LEU A 195 -1.05 -5.26 8.92
C LEU A 195 0.37 -5.57 9.41
N ASN A 196 1.28 -4.60 9.36
CA ASN A 196 2.71 -4.79 9.61
C ASN A 196 3.06 -4.87 11.09
N THR A 197 2.20 -4.34 11.96
CA THR A 197 2.39 -4.32 13.42
C THR A 197 1.47 -5.31 14.12
N SER A 198 0.23 -4.94 14.43
CA SER A 198 -0.70 -5.71 15.25
C SER A 198 -0.94 -7.12 14.70
N ILE A 199 -1.31 -7.24 13.42
CA ILE A 199 -1.56 -8.53 12.79
C ILE A 199 -0.27 -9.37 12.73
N ASN A 200 0.85 -8.77 12.32
CA ASN A 200 2.12 -9.48 12.22
C ASN A 200 2.64 -9.99 13.57
N VAL A 201 2.42 -9.25 14.66
CA VAL A 201 2.77 -9.68 16.02
C VAL A 201 1.94 -10.91 16.42
N ALA A 202 0.64 -10.93 16.15
CA ALA A 202 -0.20 -12.12 16.37
C ALA A 202 0.26 -13.32 15.51
N MET A 203 0.62 -13.09 14.25
CA MET A 203 1.16 -14.15 13.37
C MET A 203 2.46 -14.74 13.91
N LYS A 204 3.38 -13.90 14.43
CA LYS A 204 4.63 -14.36 15.06
C LYS A 204 4.37 -15.17 16.33
N ALA A 205 3.42 -14.74 17.16
CA ALA A 205 3.05 -15.48 18.37
C ALA A 205 2.46 -16.86 18.03
N ARG A 206 1.62 -16.96 16.99
CA ARG A 206 1.11 -18.25 16.49
C ARG A 206 2.23 -19.15 15.98
N GLN A 207 3.19 -18.59 15.24
CA GLN A 207 4.35 -19.35 14.81
C GLN A 207 5.17 -19.86 16.02
N ALA A 208 5.29 -19.08 17.10
CA ALA A 208 5.96 -19.51 18.32
C ALA A 208 5.24 -20.69 19.00
N VAL A 209 3.90 -20.67 19.05
CA VAL A 209 3.09 -21.80 19.56
C VAL A 209 3.30 -23.05 18.72
N ARG A 210 3.29 -22.92 17.39
CA ARG A 210 3.57 -24.05 16.50
C ARG A 210 4.94 -24.66 16.76
N VAL A 211 5.96 -23.82 16.99
CA VAL A 211 7.32 -24.28 17.29
C VAL A 211 7.37 -24.97 18.66
N SER A 212 6.80 -24.38 19.72
CA SER A 212 6.81 -25.01 21.05
C SER A 212 6.03 -26.32 21.10
N ARG A 213 4.94 -26.43 20.32
CA ARG A 213 4.22 -27.71 20.18
C ARG A 213 5.11 -28.78 19.57
N LEU A 214 5.83 -28.47 18.49
CA LEU A 214 6.79 -29.41 17.87
C LEU A 214 7.94 -29.77 18.83
N GLU A 215 8.41 -28.82 19.63
CA GLU A 215 9.44 -29.06 20.66
C GLU A 215 8.93 -30.00 21.75
N LEU A 216 7.67 -29.84 22.20
CA LEU A 216 7.04 -30.74 23.15
C LEU A 216 6.89 -32.16 22.58
N ASP A 217 6.45 -32.31 21.34
CA ASP A 217 6.34 -33.63 20.71
C ASP A 217 7.71 -34.31 20.59
N ALA A 218 8.75 -33.56 20.23
CA ALA A 218 10.12 -34.07 20.19
C ALA A 218 10.64 -34.47 21.58
N ALA A 219 10.33 -33.69 22.62
CA ALA A 219 10.69 -34.01 24.01
C ALA A 219 9.97 -35.29 24.49
N LYS A 220 8.67 -35.43 24.20
CA LYS A 220 7.88 -36.64 24.49
C LYS A 220 8.45 -37.88 23.79
N GLN A 221 8.84 -37.77 22.53
CA GLN A 221 9.51 -38.85 21.80
C GLN A 221 10.89 -39.19 22.39
N THR A 222 11.63 -38.19 22.85
CA THR A 222 12.94 -38.39 23.51
C THR A 222 12.76 -39.14 24.82
N LEU A 223 11.77 -38.75 25.65
CA LEU A 223 11.42 -39.43 26.89
C LEU A 223 11.00 -40.88 26.67
N LYS A 224 10.20 -41.16 25.63
CA LYS A 224 9.75 -42.52 25.27
C LYS A 224 10.93 -43.46 24.96
N ASN A 225 12.02 -42.93 24.42
CA ASN A 225 13.21 -43.68 24.04
C ASN A 225 14.37 -43.56 25.04
N ALA A 226 14.18 -42.85 26.16
CA ALA A 226 15.23 -42.60 27.13
C ALA A 226 15.55 -43.86 27.96
N ASN A 227 16.84 -44.11 28.16
CA ASN A 227 17.35 -45.14 29.06
C ASN A 227 17.29 -44.68 30.54
N PRO A 228 17.30 -45.61 31.52
CA PRO A 228 17.07 -45.30 32.93
C PRO A 228 18.00 -44.22 33.52
N SER A 229 19.23 -44.11 33.03
CA SER A 229 20.21 -43.11 33.46
C SER A 229 19.92 -41.69 32.97
N ARG A 230 19.12 -41.52 31.91
CA ARG A 230 18.72 -40.22 31.34
C ARG A 230 17.22 -39.94 31.49
N GLN A 231 16.48 -40.85 32.11
CA GLN A 231 15.03 -40.78 32.22
C GLN A 231 14.58 -39.53 32.99
N GLU A 232 15.25 -39.20 34.08
CA GLU A 232 14.92 -38.01 34.87
C GLU A 232 15.18 -36.70 34.11
N GLN A 233 16.30 -36.63 33.38
CA GLN A 233 16.60 -35.48 32.54
C GLN A 233 15.54 -35.31 31.43
N ALA A 234 15.16 -36.40 30.76
CA ALA A 234 14.14 -36.36 29.72
C ALA A 234 12.76 -35.98 30.26
N ARG A 235 12.43 -36.31 31.52
CA ARG A 235 11.19 -35.86 32.17
C ARG A 235 11.17 -34.35 32.38
N LEU A 236 12.25 -33.80 32.91
CA LEU A 236 12.41 -32.35 33.07
C LEU A 236 12.34 -31.62 31.74
N GLU A 237 12.88 -32.19 30.66
CA GLU A 237 12.79 -31.60 29.31
C GLU A 237 11.36 -31.56 28.78
N VAL A 238 10.52 -32.57 29.07
CA VAL A 238 9.08 -32.55 28.75
C VAL A 238 8.36 -31.47 29.57
N GLU A 239 8.55 -31.45 30.89
CA GLU A 239 7.90 -30.48 31.79
C GLU A 239 8.19 -29.03 31.34
N ASN A 240 9.46 -28.72 31.07
CA ASN A 240 9.85 -27.39 30.57
C ASN A 240 9.21 -27.05 29.21
N ALA A 241 9.01 -28.04 28.33
CA ALA A 241 8.38 -27.83 27.03
C ALA A 241 6.85 -27.67 27.14
N GLU A 242 6.22 -28.33 28.12
CA GLU A 242 4.80 -28.17 28.44
C GLU A 242 4.52 -26.75 28.95
N ASP A 243 5.31 -26.27 29.93
CA ASP A 243 5.19 -24.93 30.48
C ASP A 243 5.37 -23.85 29.39
N ASP A 244 6.38 -24.00 28.53
CA ASP A 244 6.64 -23.07 27.42
C ASP A 244 5.50 -23.07 26.39
N LEU A 245 4.91 -24.25 26.09
CA LEU A 245 3.74 -24.34 25.22
C LEU A 245 2.53 -23.62 25.82
N VAL A 246 2.25 -23.83 27.12
CA VAL A 246 1.14 -23.16 27.82
C VAL A 246 1.33 -21.64 27.76
N GLN A 247 2.51 -21.16 28.16
CA GLN A 247 2.82 -19.72 28.18
C GLN A 247 2.68 -19.09 26.78
N LYS A 248 3.27 -19.70 25.74
CA LYS A 248 3.18 -19.17 24.37
C LYS A 248 1.74 -19.18 23.85
N THR A 249 0.95 -20.18 24.23
CA THR A 249 -0.46 -20.29 23.84
C THR A 249 -1.29 -19.17 24.47
N GLU A 250 -1.11 -18.88 25.77
CA GLU A 250 -1.79 -17.78 26.45
C GLU A 250 -1.44 -16.40 25.84
N VAL A 251 -0.15 -16.18 25.55
CA VAL A 251 0.31 -14.95 24.89
C VAL A 251 -0.30 -14.82 23.50
N ALA A 252 -0.30 -15.90 22.71
CA ALA A 252 -0.89 -15.89 21.38
C ALA A 252 -2.40 -15.64 21.42
N ILE A 253 -3.15 -16.26 22.34
CA ILE A 253 -4.59 -16.01 22.53
C ILE A 253 -4.84 -14.53 22.81
N THR A 254 -4.08 -13.95 23.74
CA THR A 254 -4.21 -12.53 24.11
C THR A 254 -3.99 -11.62 22.91
N LEU A 255 -2.91 -11.85 22.14
CA LEU A 255 -2.59 -11.05 20.96
C LEU A 255 -3.62 -11.21 19.83
N MET A 256 -4.13 -12.43 19.61
CA MET A 256 -5.17 -12.69 18.61
C MET A 256 -6.48 -11.99 18.98
N LYS A 257 -6.90 -12.04 20.25
CA LYS A 257 -8.10 -11.32 20.73
C LYS A 257 -7.94 -9.80 20.56
N THR A 258 -6.82 -9.24 20.99
CA THR A 258 -6.51 -7.79 20.81
C THR A 258 -6.57 -7.36 19.35
N VAL A 259 -6.06 -8.17 18.42
CA VAL A 259 -6.11 -7.86 16.99
C VAL A 259 -7.53 -7.91 16.44
N LEU A 260 -8.35 -8.88 16.87
CA LEU A 260 -9.73 -9.03 16.42
C LEU A 260 -10.67 -7.96 17.00
N GLU A 261 -10.34 -7.40 18.15
CA GLU A 261 -11.11 -6.34 18.83
C GLU A 261 -10.63 -4.93 18.48
N ASN A 262 -9.56 -4.81 17.68
CA ASN A 262 -9.03 -3.52 17.27
C ASN A 262 -10.05 -2.77 16.38
N PRO A 263 -10.54 -1.58 16.78
CA PRO A 263 -11.52 -0.81 15.99
C PRO A 263 -10.89 -0.08 14.80
N GLU A 264 -9.56 0.00 14.72
CA GLU A 264 -8.86 0.82 13.72
C GLU A 264 -9.21 0.47 12.27
N PRO A 265 -9.30 -0.82 11.85
CA PRO A 265 -9.70 -1.14 10.48
C PRO A 265 -11.07 -0.57 10.10
N LEU A 266 -12.03 -0.55 11.01
CA LEU A 266 -13.36 0.04 10.74
C LEU A 266 -13.28 1.55 10.54
N LYS A 267 -12.47 2.24 11.35
CA LYS A 267 -12.23 3.68 11.18
C LYS A 267 -11.54 3.98 9.85
N ASN A 268 -10.55 3.18 9.48
CA ASN A 268 -9.84 3.34 8.21
C ASN A 268 -10.80 3.20 7.03
N ILE A 269 -11.68 2.19 7.03
CA ILE A 269 -12.70 2.03 5.99
C ILE A 269 -13.66 3.23 5.96
N ASN A 270 -14.04 3.78 7.11
CA ASN A 270 -14.85 5.00 7.15
C ASN A 270 -14.13 6.20 6.50
N GLU A 271 -12.84 6.40 6.75
CA GLU A 271 -12.07 7.47 6.11
C GLU A 271 -11.92 7.26 4.60
N LEU A 272 -11.77 6.01 4.15
CA LEU A 272 -11.79 5.68 2.71
C LEU A 272 -13.12 6.09 2.06
N VAL A 273 -14.25 5.68 2.66
CA VAL A 273 -15.59 6.02 2.16
C VAL A 273 -15.81 7.53 2.15
N LYS A 274 -15.39 8.22 3.20
CA LYS A 274 -15.51 9.68 3.32
C LYS A 274 -14.71 10.42 2.26
N ALA A 275 -13.46 10.01 2.02
CA ALA A 275 -12.64 10.61 0.97
C ALA A 275 -13.29 10.43 -0.41
N GLN A 276 -13.75 9.21 -0.72
CA GLN A 276 -14.44 8.90 -1.98
C GLN A 276 -15.74 9.69 -2.15
N LEU A 277 -16.56 9.76 -1.09
CA LEU A 277 -17.82 10.50 -1.11
C LEU A 277 -17.59 11.99 -1.38
N ASN A 278 -16.61 12.60 -0.71
CA ASN A 278 -16.28 14.01 -0.89
C ASN A 278 -15.90 14.30 -2.35
N TYR A 279 -14.99 13.50 -2.93
CA TYR A 279 -14.58 13.66 -4.32
C TYR A 279 -15.73 13.50 -5.31
N LEU A 280 -16.53 12.44 -5.15
CA LEU A 280 -17.65 12.17 -6.04
C LEU A 280 -18.74 13.24 -5.95
N SER A 281 -18.96 13.81 -4.76
CA SER A 281 -19.92 14.90 -4.56
C SER A 281 -19.47 16.18 -5.24
N VAL A 282 -18.21 16.59 -5.04
CA VAL A 282 -17.63 17.77 -5.71
C VAL A 282 -17.65 17.59 -7.24
N ALA A 283 -17.34 16.39 -7.73
CA ALA A 283 -17.39 16.12 -9.17
C ALA A 283 -18.80 16.20 -9.74
N ALA A 284 -19.80 15.66 -9.03
CA ALA A 284 -21.19 15.76 -9.43
C ALA A 284 -21.66 17.23 -9.48
N GLU A 285 -21.33 18.02 -8.45
CA GLU A 285 -21.68 19.46 -8.40
C GLU A 285 -21.01 20.27 -9.52
N ALA A 286 -19.73 20.02 -9.78
CA ALA A 286 -18.98 20.69 -10.84
C ALA A 286 -19.56 20.41 -12.24
N LEU A 287 -19.90 19.15 -12.52
CA LEU A 287 -20.52 18.76 -13.80
C LEU A 287 -21.94 19.29 -13.92
N ASN A 288 -22.73 19.24 -12.83
CA ASN A 288 -24.10 19.75 -12.83
C ASN A 288 -24.14 21.25 -13.15
N THR A 289 -23.17 22.02 -12.65
CA THR A 289 -23.06 23.47 -12.92
C THR A 289 -22.94 23.78 -14.41
N VAL A 290 -22.20 22.98 -15.17
CA VAL A 290 -21.94 23.25 -16.60
C VAL A 290 -22.88 22.50 -17.54
N GLN A 291 -23.61 21.49 -17.05
CA GLN A 291 -24.46 20.64 -17.89
C GLN A 291 -25.62 21.42 -18.49
N ASP A 292 -26.30 22.25 -17.70
CA ASP A 292 -27.42 23.09 -18.15
C ASP A 292 -26.97 24.06 -19.27
N GLU A 293 -25.85 24.75 -19.07
CA GLU A 293 -25.31 25.69 -20.06
C GLU A 293 -24.89 24.99 -21.37
N ILE A 294 -24.28 23.79 -21.27
CA ILE A 294 -23.90 23.02 -22.44
C ILE A 294 -25.14 22.47 -23.16
N GLU A 295 -26.20 22.11 -22.45
CA GLU A 295 -27.47 21.70 -23.04
C GLU A 295 -28.12 22.84 -23.82
N GLU A 296 -28.15 24.05 -23.27
CA GLU A 296 -28.63 25.24 -23.98
C GLU A 296 -27.84 25.50 -25.27
N LEU A 297 -26.50 25.41 -25.21
CA LEU A 297 -25.64 25.54 -26.39
C LEU A 297 -25.93 24.45 -27.43
N SER A 298 -26.18 23.22 -27.00
CA SER A 298 -26.53 22.10 -27.87
C SER A 298 -27.85 22.33 -28.61
N VAL A 299 -28.91 22.69 -27.87
CA VAL A 299 -30.24 22.98 -28.46
C VAL A 299 -30.17 24.16 -29.43
N ALA A 300 -29.42 25.21 -29.08
CA ALA A 300 -29.21 26.35 -29.96
C ALA A 300 -28.47 25.96 -31.26
N ALA A 301 -27.44 25.12 -31.16
CA ALA A 301 -26.70 24.62 -32.33
C ALA A 301 -27.59 23.77 -33.25
N GLU A 302 -28.41 22.88 -32.68
CA GLU A 302 -29.36 22.08 -33.46
C GLU A 302 -30.41 22.95 -34.17
N GLY A 303 -30.93 23.97 -33.48
CA GLY A 303 -31.92 24.89 -34.04
C GLY A 303 -31.38 25.66 -35.24
N GLU A 304 -30.14 26.16 -35.16
CA GLU A 304 -29.47 26.82 -36.29
C GLU A 304 -29.20 25.86 -37.45
N TYR A 305 -28.72 24.65 -37.15
CA TYR A 305 -28.47 23.63 -38.16
C TYR A 305 -29.73 23.28 -38.96
N ARG A 306 -30.86 23.05 -38.28
CA ARG A 306 -32.15 22.76 -38.94
C ARG A 306 -32.59 23.93 -39.83
N LYS A 307 -32.59 25.15 -39.31
CA LYS A 307 -32.96 26.37 -40.07
C LYS A 307 -32.13 26.55 -41.34
N SER A 308 -30.83 26.25 -41.29
CA SER A 308 -29.95 26.35 -42.47
C SER A 308 -30.25 25.37 -43.59
N ARG A 309 -31.05 24.32 -43.32
CA ARG A 309 -31.38 23.25 -44.27
C ARG A 309 -32.82 23.30 -44.79
N ASP A 310 -33.65 24.15 -44.19
CA ASP A 310 -35.03 24.39 -44.60
C ASP A 310 -35.14 25.49 -45.69
N HIS A 311 -34.00 26.01 -46.17
CA HIS A 311 -33.85 26.93 -47.30
C HIS A 311 -33.09 26.26 -48.45
#